data_AF-A0A1J1IRC9-F1
#
_entry.id   AF-A0A1J1IRC9-F1
#
_cell.length_a   1.000
_cell.length_b   1.000
_cell.length_c   1.000
_cell.angle_alpha   90.00
_cell.angle_beta   90.00
_cell.angle_gamma   90.00
#
_symmetry.space_group_name_H-M   'P 1'
#
loop_
_entity.id
_entity.type
_entity.pdbx_description
1 polymer ?
#
loop_
_entity_poly.entity_id
_entity_poly.type
_entity_poly.pdbx_seq_one_letter_code
_entity_poly.pdbx_strand_id
1 'polypeptide(L)'
;MTSIDILNDLLNITQNYDLLSHELIRKQVAFSYKIYLMLWSSALVMCTAGVFVPFINHKLPYKVWFPFETDIEKNELGFWVASFLVVFNSFFGSAIDMALDILPVTFMAFAIGLLNELSERIKKVRTYDDLVQCVVIHRKIKLFVNEIYENFATAIFIQGIMSSLILCTGVFTMSVTKSTADFIQITTFIIPMVLEIFLPCYFGNELSIASSELTSSMFQSKWIEGDSKLKKTLMIFMECNRKELRLTALGWFEINIPTFTNTRCNRSEHKAICVHNLTVCVT
;
A
#
# COMPACT_ATOMS: atom_id res chain seq x y z
N MET A 1 -24.58 0.50 -0.11
CA MET A 1 -23.68 0.66 -1.27
C MET A 1 -22.44 -0.14 -0.94
N THR A 2 -22.22 -1.24 -1.63
CA THR A 2 -21.09 -2.13 -1.32
C THR A 2 -19.77 -1.47 -1.74
N SER A 3 -18.64 -1.86 -1.15
CA SER A 3 -17.31 -1.31 -1.48
C SER A 3 -16.98 -1.46 -2.97
N ILE A 4 -17.51 -2.52 -3.60
CA ILE A 4 -17.40 -2.79 -5.04
C ILE A 4 -18.19 -1.77 -5.86
N ASP A 5 -19.37 -1.34 -5.41
CA ASP A 5 -20.17 -0.33 -6.11
C ASP A 5 -19.44 1.02 -6.14
N ILE A 6 -18.78 1.39 -5.03
CA ILE A 6 -17.96 2.63 -4.95
C ILE A 6 -16.79 2.56 -5.93
N LEU A 7 -16.09 1.42 -5.95
CA LEU A 7 -14.97 1.21 -6.87
C LEU A 7 -15.43 1.23 -8.33
N ASN A 8 -16.53 0.56 -8.66
CA ASN A 8 -17.10 0.56 -10.00
C ASN A 8 -17.55 1.95 -10.44
N ASP A 9 -18.14 2.72 -9.53
CA ASP A 9 -18.48 4.13 -9.77
C ASP A 9 -17.24 4.97 -10.06
N LEU A 10 -16.17 4.80 -9.27
CA LEU A 10 -14.90 5.50 -9.49
C LEU A 10 -14.24 5.09 -10.81
N LEU A 11 -14.28 3.80 -11.16
CA LEU A 11 -13.76 3.29 -12.43
C LEU A 11 -14.57 3.85 -13.61
N ASN A 12 -15.89 3.88 -13.52
CA ASN A 12 -16.77 4.48 -14.54
C ASN A 12 -16.56 5.99 -14.68
N ILE A 13 -16.30 6.68 -13.56
CA ILE A 13 -15.91 8.10 -13.59
C ILE A 13 -14.58 8.23 -14.33
N THR A 14 -13.55 7.44 -13.99
CA THR A 14 -12.25 7.53 -14.67
C THR A 14 -12.34 7.23 -16.17
N GLN A 15 -13.11 6.23 -16.59
CA GLN A 15 -13.28 5.88 -18.01
C GLN A 15 -13.96 6.97 -18.85
N ASN A 16 -14.78 7.83 -18.24
CA ASN A 16 -15.52 8.88 -18.93
C ASN A 16 -14.76 10.21 -19.04
N TYR A 17 -13.51 10.29 -18.57
CA TYR A 17 -12.76 11.54 -18.50
C TYR A 17 -11.44 11.53 -19.31
N ASP A 18 -10.92 12.74 -19.55
CA ASP A 18 -9.87 13.11 -20.51
C ASP A 18 -8.58 12.25 -20.46
N LEU A 19 -7.89 12.08 -21.60
CA LEU A 19 -6.68 11.24 -21.74
C LEU A 19 -5.57 11.54 -20.70
N LEU A 20 -5.45 12.80 -20.27
CA LEU A 20 -4.44 13.28 -19.30
C LEU A 20 -4.65 12.69 -17.89
N SER A 21 -5.89 12.40 -17.49
CA SER A 21 -6.19 11.81 -16.17
C SER A 21 -5.68 10.38 -16.06
N HIS A 22 -5.89 9.59 -17.11
CA HIS A 22 -5.44 8.21 -17.18
C HIS A 22 -3.92 8.11 -17.12
N GLU A 23 -3.18 9.08 -17.67
CA GLU A 23 -1.72 9.06 -17.65
C GLU A 23 -1.16 9.23 -16.23
N LEU A 24 -1.70 10.15 -15.43
CA LEU A 24 -1.29 10.37 -14.04
C LEU A 24 -1.56 9.15 -13.16
N ILE A 25 -2.76 8.59 -13.25
CA ILE A 25 -3.16 7.39 -12.51
C ILE A 25 -2.31 6.20 -12.96
N ARG A 26 -2.17 5.98 -14.28
CA ARG A 26 -1.36 4.89 -14.84
C ARG A 26 0.09 5.02 -14.41
N LYS A 27 0.65 6.23 -14.35
CA LYS A 27 2.04 6.44 -13.92
C LYS A 27 2.25 6.02 -12.46
N GLN A 28 1.35 6.40 -11.57
CA GLN A 28 1.42 6.02 -10.14
C GLN A 28 1.28 4.50 -9.95
N VAL A 29 0.27 3.90 -10.59
CA VAL A 29 0.04 2.45 -10.51
C VAL A 29 1.15 1.65 -11.21
N ALA A 30 1.67 2.13 -12.33
CA ALA A 30 2.79 1.46 -13.01
C ALA A 30 4.09 1.56 -12.21
N PHE A 31 4.30 2.65 -11.47
CA PHE A 31 5.44 2.78 -10.58
C PHE A 31 5.37 1.76 -9.44
N SER A 32 4.23 1.66 -8.74
CA SER A 32 4.05 0.65 -7.69
C SER A 32 4.18 -0.77 -8.26
N TYR A 33 3.54 -1.06 -9.38
CA TYR A 33 3.63 -2.37 -10.05
C TYR A 33 5.07 -2.74 -10.43
N LYS A 34 5.87 -1.80 -10.96
CA LYS A 34 7.27 -2.06 -11.33
C LYS A 34 8.14 -2.43 -10.12
N ILE A 35 7.93 -1.77 -8.99
CA ILE A 35 8.65 -2.10 -7.74
C ILE A 35 8.27 -3.51 -7.29
N TYR A 36 6.98 -3.84 -7.27
CA TYR A 36 6.53 -5.18 -6.89
C TYR A 36 6.96 -6.26 -7.88
N LEU A 37 7.04 -5.98 -9.17
CA LEU A 37 7.59 -6.91 -10.16
C LEU A 37 9.06 -7.22 -9.88
N MET A 38 9.84 -6.20 -9.49
CA MET A 38 11.23 -6.38 -9.07
C MET A 38 11.32 -7.27 -7.81
N LEU A 39 10.49 -7.04 -6.80
CA LEU A 39 10.40 -7.89 -5.61
C LEU A 39 9.98 -9.33 -5.95
N TRP A 40 9.01 -9.50 -6.86
CA TRP A 40 8.56 -10.82 -7.29
C TRP A 40 9.66 -11.59 -8.03
N SER A 41 10.45 -10.90 -8.85
CA SER A 41 11.59 -11.53 -9.52
C SER A 41 12.65 -12.04 -8.54
N SER A 42 12.90 -11.34 -7.42
CA SER A 42 13.88 -11.80 -6.42
C SER A 42 13.34 -12.98 -5.60
N ALA A 43 12.05 -12.99 -5.27
CA ALA A 43 11.39 -14.12 -4.62
C ALA A 43 11.42 -15.38 -5.50
N LEU A 44 11.22 -15.24 -6.81
CA LEU A 44 11.29 -16.34 -7.76
C LEU A 44 12.72 -16.93 -7.84
N VAL A 45 13.75 -16.07 -7.83
CA VAL A 45 15.15 -16.52 -7.77
C VAL A 45 15.42 -17.33 -6.49
N MET A 46 14.89 -16.91 -5.35
CA MET A 46 15.04 -17.65 -4.09
C MET A 46 14.31 -19.00 -4.11
N CYS A 47 13.09 -19.05 -4.66
CA CYS A 47 12.33 -20.30 -4.80
C CYS A 47 13.04 -21.29 -5.72
N THR A 48 13.56 -20.82 -6.86
CA THR A 48 14.30 -21.66 -7.80
C THR A 48 15.62 -22.14 -7.22
N ALA A 49 16.35 -21.31 -6.46
CA ALA A 49 17.52 -21.76 -5.70
C ALA A 49 17.17 -22.87 -4.70
N GLY A 50 16.02 -22.75 -4.02
CA GLY A 50 15.48 -23.79 -3.13
C GLY A 50 15.26 -25.15 -3.80
N VAL A 51 14.87 -25.17 -5.07
CA VAL A 51 14.72 -26.42 -5.86
C VAL A 51 16.04 -27.18 -6.00
N PHE A 52 17.17 -26.48 -6.09
CA PHE A 52 18.48 -27.10 -6.30
C PHE A 52 19.14 -27.60 -5.00
N VAL A 53 18.70 -27.12 -3.82
CA VAL A 53 19.27 -27.52 -2.52
C VAL A 53 19.25 -29.04 -2.28
N PRO A 54 18.14 -29.76 -2.55
CA PRO A 54 18.08 -31.21 -2.37
C PRO A 54 19.05 -31.98 -3.28
N PHE A 55 19.33 -31.46 -4.47
CA PHE A 55 20.22 -32.10 -5.44
C PHE A 55 21.71 -31.90 -5.10
N ILE A 56 22.08 -30.73 -4.55
CA ILE A 56 23.48 -30.41 -4.27
C ILE A 56 23.89 -30.92 -2.88
N ASN A 57 23.05 -30.67 -1.87
CA ASN A 57 23.40 -30.88 -0.47
C ASN A 57 22.75 -32.12 0.15
N HIS A 58 21.89 -32.83 -0.59
CA HIS A 58 21.07 -33.94 -0.07
C HIS A 58 20.31 -33.59 1.22
N LYS A 59 19.88 -32.33 1.32
CA LYS A 59 19.15 -31.77 2.46
C LYS A 59 17.89 -31.06 1.99
N LEU A 60 16.89 -31.03 2.86
CA LEU A 60 15.67 -30.26 2.62
C LEU A 60 15.98 -28.75 2.52
N PRO A 61 15.29 -27.99 1.65
CA PRO A 61 15.51 -26.55 1.49
C PRO A 61 15.18 -25.76 2.76
N TYR A 62 14.14 -26.21 3.47
CA TYR A 62 13.72 -25.66 4.77
C TYR A 62 13.56 -26.79 5.77
N LYS A 63 13.94 -26.52 7.02
CA LYS A 63 13.80 -27.49 8.11
C LYS A 63 12.35 -27.49 8.59
N VAL A 64 11.59 -28.51 8.18
CA VAL A 64 10.18 -28.69 8.52
C VAL A 64 9.99 -30.10 9.11
N TRP A 65 9.10 -30.23 10.08
CA TRP A 65 8.77 -31.54 10.66
C TRP A 65 7.79 -32.30 9.77
N PHE A 66 8.06 -33.58 9.54
CA PHE A 66 7.18 -34.50 8.83
C PHE A 66 6.86 -35.72 9.70
N PRO A 67 5.68 -36.35 9.54
CA PRO A 67 5.30 -37.54 10.29
C PRO A 67 6.03 -38.82 9.81
N PHE A 68 6.92 -38.72 8.82
CA PHE A 68 7.70 -39.82 8.26
C PHE A 68 9.19 -39.44 8.19
N GLU A 69 10.06 -40.44 8.07
CA GLU A 69 11.51 -40.23 7.99
C GLU A 69 11.88 -39.50 6.70
N THR A 70 12.62 -38.40 6.83
CA THR A 70 13.04 -37.55 5.71
C THR A 70 14.52 -37.68 5.37
N ASP A 71 15.23 -38.67 5.93
CA ASP A 71 16.60 -38.95 5.55
C ASP A 71 16.63 -39.76 4.25
N ILE A 72 17.39 -39.28 3.25
CA ILE A 72 17.47 -39.91 1.92
C ILE A 72 17.92 -41.38 2.00
N GLU A 73 18.84 -41.70 2.93
CA GLU A 73 19.38 -43.04 3.13
C GLU A 73 18.36 -44.02 3.72
N LYS A 74 17.38 -43.52 4.50
CA LYS A 74 16.37 -44.37 5.17
C LYS A 74 15.08 -44.46 4.35
N ASN A 75 14.71 -43.38 3.66
CA ASN A 75 13.45 -43.28 2.94
C ASN A 75 13.57 -42.30 1.76
N GLU A 76 14.10 -42.81 0.63
CA GLU A 76 14.32 -42.01 -0.58
C GLU A 76 13.03 -41.38 -1.12
N LEU A 77 11.93 -42.15 -1.16
CA LEU A 77 10.64 -41.66 -1.64
C LEU A 77 10.09 -40.57 -0.72
N GLY A 78 10.19 -40.76 0.60
CA GLY A 78 9.77 -39.74 1.58
C GLY A 78 10.56 -38.44 1.45
N PHE A 79 11.88 -38.51 1.24
CA PHE A 79 12.72 -37.34 1.04
C PHE A 79 12.31 -36.51 -0.19
N TRP A 80 12.07 -37.16 -1.34
CA TRP A 80 11.66 -36.47 -2.56
C TRP A 80 10.24 -35.90 -2.46
N VAL A 81 9.31 -36.63 -1.84
CA VAL A 81 7.96 -36.13 -1.57
C VAL A 81 8.00 -34.91 -0.64
N ALA A 82 8.77 -34.97 0.45
CA ALA A 82 8.94 -33.83 1.36
C ALA A 82 9.58 -32.64 0.66
N SER A 83 10.63 -32.86 -0.13
CA SER A 83 11.30 -31.80 -0.90
C SER A 83 10.35 -31.12 -1.88
N PHE A 84 9.57 -31.90 -2.63
CA PHE A 84 8.56 -31.37 -3.55
C PHE A 84 7.49 -30.56 -2.80
N LEU A 85 6.95 -31.10 -1.70
CA LEU A 85 5.94 -30.40 -0.91
C LEU A 85 6.46 -29.09 -0.34
N VAL A 86 7.69 -29.06 0.18
CA VAL A 86 8.30 -27.83 0.71
C VAL A 86 8.44 -26.77 -0.37
N VAL A 87 9.06 -27.11 -1.51
CA VAL A 87 9.23 -26.17 -2.63
C VAL A 87 7.90 -25.66 -3.16
N PHE A 88 6.93 -26.56 -3.34
CA PHE A 88 5.59 -26.21 -3.81
C PHE A 88 4.90 -25.25 -2.84
N ASN A 89 4.88 -25.57 -1.54
CA ASN A 89 4.29 -24.69 -0.53
C ASN A 89 5.00 -23.34 -0.46
N SER A 90 6.33 -23.30 -0.58
CA SER A 90 7.08 -22.05 -0.61
C SER A 90 6.66 -21.16 -1.78
N PHE A 91 6.51 -21.71 -2.98
CA PHE A 91 6.07 -20.95 -4.16
C PHE A 91 4.66 -20.37 -3.98
N PHE A 92 3.70 -21.19 -3.57
CA PHE A 92 2.32 -20.73 -3.36
C PHE A 92 2.21 -19.74 -2.19
N GLY A 93 2.93 -20.00 -1.09
CA GLY A 93 3.00 -19.10 0.06
C GLY A 93 3.50 -17.72 -0.35
N SER A 94 4.65 -17.66 -1.03
CA SER A 94 5.21 -16.39 -1.53
C SER A 94 4.29 -15.70 -2.53
N ALA A 95 3.59 -16.44 -3.40
CA ALA A 95 2.64 -15.84 -4.34
C ALA A 95 1.42 -15.20 -3.64
N ILE A 96 0.88 -15.86 -2.61
CA ILE A 96 -0.23 -15.33 -1.81
C ILE A 96 0.21 -14.11 -1.01
N ASP A 97 1.36 -14.20 -0.34
CA ASP A 97 1.92 -13.11 0.47
C ASP A 97 2.14 -11.85 -0.37
N MET A 98 2.77 -12.00 -1.55
CA MET A 98 2.96 -10.88 -2.48
C MET A 98 1.65 -10.31 -3.01
N ALA A 99 0.63 -11.14 -3.23
CA ALA A 99 -0.70 -10.67 -3.63
C ALA A 99 -1.36 -9.84 -2.52
N LEU A 100 -1.18 -10.23 -1.25
CA LEU A 100 -1.71 -9.47 -0.12
C LEU A 100 -0.98 -8.14 0.08
N ASP A 101 0.33 -8.10 -0.14
CA ASP A 101 1.11 -6.86 0.00
C ASP A 101 0.86 -5.85 -1.14
N ILE A 102 0.70 -6.30 -2.38
CA ILE A 102 0.52 -5.40 -3.53
C ILE A 102 -0.85 -4.72 -3.57
N LEU A 103 -1.90 -5.40 -3.10
CA LEU A 103 -3.29 -4.90 -3.14
C LEU A 103 -3.49 -3.55 -2.42
N PRO A 104 -3.14 -3.39 -1.14
CA PRO A 104 -3.32 -2.10 -0.45
C PRO A 104 -2.49 -0.99 -1.07
N VAL A 105 -1.25 -1.29 -1.48
CA VAL A 105 -0.35 -0.30 -2.08
C VAL A 105 -0.87 0.19 -3.43
N THR A 106 -1.38 -0.70 -4.26
CA THR A 106 -1.98 -0.33 -5.55
C THR A 106 -3.25 0.49 -5.38
N PHE A 107 -4.11 0.17 -4.40
CA PHE A 107 -5.27 1.01 -4.09
C PHE A 107 -4.89 2.39 -3.55
N MET A 108 -3.87 2.49 -2.71
CA MET A 108 -3.33 3.79 -2.26
C MET A 108 -2.78 4.60 -3.44
N ALA A 109 -2.00 3.98 -4.32
CA ALA A 109 -1.48 4.61 -5.54
C ALA A 109 -2.60 5.10 -6.47
N PHE A 110 -3.67 4.32 -6.60
CA PHE A 110 -4.86 4.72 -7.35
C PHE A 110 -5.56 5.93 -6.70
N ALA A 111 -5.75 5.93 -5.38
CA ALA A 111 -6.33 7.06 -4.64
C ALA A 111 -5.50 8.34 -4.77
N ILE A 112 -4.16 8.24 -4.72
CA ILE A 112 -3.24 9.36 -4.97
C ILE A 112 -3.44 9.92 -6.38
N GLY A 113 -3.53 9.05 -7.38
CA GLY A 113 -3.81 9.45 -8.76
C GLY A 113 -5.12 10.25 -8.89
N LEU A 114 -6.19 9.78 -8.24
CA LEU A 114 -7.49 10.46 -8.21
C LEU A 114 -7.42 11.84 -7.52
N LEU A 115 -6.67 11.96 -6.41
CA LEU A 115 -6.50 13.24 -5.72
C LEU A 115 -5.71 14.25 -6.56
N ASN A 116 -4.63 13.81 -7.22
CA ASN A 116 -3.82 14.66 -8.08
C ASN A 116 -4.63 15.15 -9.30
N GLU A 117 -5.45 14.27 -9.87
CA GLU A 117 -6.35 14.65 -10.95
C GLU A 117 -7.39 15.69 -10.48
N LEU A 118 -8.01 15.45 -9.32
CA LEU A 118 -8.98 16.38 -8.75
C LEU A 118 -8.32 17.75 -8.45
N SER A 119 -7.08 17.74 -7.98
CA SER A 119 -6.26 18.94 -7.75
C SER A 119 -6.12 19.78 -9.03
N GLU A 120 -5.79 19.15 -10.16
CA GLU A 120 -5.69 19.83 -11.46
C GLU A 120 -7.03 20.34 -11.99
N ARG A 121 -8.14 19.62 -11.75
CA ARG A 121 -9.49 20.07 -12.12
C ARG A 121 -9.92 21.29 -11.33
N ILE A 122 -9.67 21.27 -10.01
CA ILE A 122 -10.04 22.36 -9.11
C ILE A 122 -9.36 23.67 -9.50
N LYS A 123 -8.09 23.64 -9.95
CA LYS A 123 -7.39 24.84 -10.44
C LYS A 123 -8.14 25.53 -11.60
N LYS A 124 -8.91 24.76 -12.39
CA LYS A 124 -9.63 25.22 -13.58
C LYS A 124 -11.12 25.55 -13.33
N VAL A 125 -11.62 25.35 -12.11
CA VAL A 125 -13.02 25.63 -11.74
C VAL A 125 -13.38 27.09 -11.99
N ARG A 126 -14.51 27.32 -12.67
CA ARG A 126 -15.05 28.68 -12.92
C ARG A 126 -16.49 28.84 -12.49
N THR A 127 -17.27 27.76 -12.50
CA THR A 127 -18.70 27.79 -12.17
C THR A 127 -18.99 27.04 -10.87
N TYR A 128 -20.14 27.36 -10.27
CA TYR A 128 -20.62 26.65 -9.07
C TYR A 128 -20.83 25.16 -9.35
N ASP A 129 -21.35 24.82 -10.52
CA ASP A 129 -21.64 23.42 -10.89
C ASP A 129 -20.35 22.60 -11.04
N ASP A 130 -19.28 23.18 -11.59
CA ASP A 130 -17.96 22.54 -11.66
C ASP A 130 -17.43 22.20 -10.26
N LEU A 131 -17.61 23.14 -9.31
CA LEU A 131 -17.19 22.95 -7.92
C LEU A 131 -18.00 21.84 -7.26
N VAL A 132 -19.33 21.81 -7.46
CA VAL A 132 -20.18 20.75 -6.92
C VAL A 132 -19.75 19.38 -7.43
N GLN A 133 -19.42 19.25 -8.72
CA GLN A 133 -18.88 18.01 -9.27
C GLN A 133 -17.56 17.60 -8.58
N CYS A 134 -16.64 18.55 -8.37
CA CYS A 134 -15.38 18.30 -7.66
C CYS A 134 -15.62 17.83 -6.22
N VAL A 135 -16.59 18.43 -5.51
CA VAL A 135 -16.97 18.02 -4.14
C VAL A 135 -17.54 16.61 -4.11
N VAL A 136 -18.38 16.25 -5.10
CA VAL A 136 -18.93 14.88 -5.22
C VAL A 136 -17.82 13.87 -5.46
N ILE A 137 -16.90 14.15 -6.38
CA ILE A 137 -15.74 13.28 -6.66
C ILE A 137 -14.87 13.14 -5.41
N HIS A 138 -14.54 14.24 -4.73
CA HIS A 138 -13.76 14.22 -3.50
C HIS A 138 -14.41 13.35 -2.43
N ARG A 139 -15.73 13.44 -2.26
CA ARG A 139 -16.48 12.60 -1.32
C ARG A 139 -16.35 11.12 -1.67
N LYS A 140 -16.43 10.74 -2.95
CA LYS A 140 -16.23 9.35 -3.39
C LYS A 140 -14.80 8.86 -3.11
N ILE A 141 -13.79 9.68 -3.40
CA ILE A 141 -12.38 9.37 -3.09
C ILE A 141 -12.19 9.14 -1.59
N LYS A 142 -12.75 10.03 -0.75
CA LYS A 142 -12.66 9.90 0.70
C LYS A 142 -13.30 8.60 1.23
N LEU A 143 -14.44 8.21 0.68
CA LEU A 143 -15.08 6.93 1.01
C LEU A 143 -14.19 5.76 0.59
N PHE A 144 -13.61 5.81 -0.61
CA PHE A 144 -12.68 4.78 -1.08
C PHE A 144 -11.43 4.66 -0.20
N VAL A 145 -10.83 5.77 0.23
CA VAL A 145 -9.70 5.76 1.17
C VAL A 145 -10.12 5.17 2.53
N ASN A 146 -11.34 5.44 3.00
CA ASN A 146 -11.86 4.83 4.22
C ASN A 146 -12.06 3.31 4.08
N GLU A 147 -12.46 2.82 2.91
CA GLU A 147 -12.55 1.38 2.64
C GLU A 147 -11.16 0.72 2.63
N ILE A 148 -10.13 1.39 2.07
CA ILE A 148 -8.75 0.88 2.13
C ILE A 148 -8.31 0.77 3.59
N TYR A 149 -8.64 1.79 4.38
CA TYR A 149 -8.33 1.82 5.81
C TYR A 149 -8.98 0.65 6.56
N GLU A 150 -10.30 0.50 6.46
CA GLU A 150 -11.04 -0.50 7.24
C GLU A 150 -10.63 -1.93 6.88
N ASN A 151 -10.30 -2.19 5.60
CA ASN A 151 -9.98 -3.53 5.12
C ASN A 151 -8.49 -3.89 5.29
N PHE A 152 -7.56 -2.94 5.13
CA PHE A 152 -6.13 -3.25 5.03
C PHE A 152 -5.26 -2.65 6.12
N ALA A 153 -5.71 -1.65 6.89
CA ALA A 153 -4.83 -0.98 7.86
C ALA A 153 -4.30 -1.93 8.94
N THR A 154 -5.14 -2.86 9.42
CA THR A 154 -4.73 -3.88 10.39
C THR A 154 -3.76 -4.89 9.77
N ALA A 155 -3.99 -5.29 8.52
CA ALA A 155 -3.11 -6.23 7.82
C ALA A 155 -1.71 -5.63 7.62
N ILE A 156 -1.63 -4.39 7.12
CA ILE A 156 -0.36 -3.65 6.96
C ILE A 156 0.39 -3.54 8.30
N PHE A 157 -0.33 -3.30 9.40
CA PHE A 157 0.26 -3.20 10.72
C PHE A 157 0.85 -4.52 11.23
N ILE A 158 0.08 -5.61 11.11
CA ILE A 158 0.55 -6.95 11.49
C ILE A 158 1.76 -7.35 10.63
N GLN A 159 1.70 -7.10 9.33
CA GLN A 159 2.81 -7.35 8.41
C GLN A 159 4.06 -6.58 8.84
N GLY A 160 3.93 -5.28 9.17
CA GLY A 160 5.05 -4.48 9.67
C GLY A 160 5.70 -5.07 10.94
N ILE A 161 4.90 -5.58 11.89
CA ILE A 161 5.44 -6.25 13.09
C ILE A 161 6.17 -7.54 12.71
N MET A 162 5.55 -8.39 11.89
CA MET A 162 6.14 -9.68 11.50
C MET A 162 7.45 -9.48 10.71
N SER A 163 7.46 -8.60 9.71
CA SER A 163 8.65 -8.25 8.96
C SER A 163 9.73 -7.64 9.87
N SER A 164 9.38 -6.84 10.87
CA SER A 164 10.37 -6.33 11.84
C SER A 164 11.05 -7.43 12.67
N LEU A 165 10.30 -8.44 13.13
CA LEU A 165 10.85 -9.58 13.86
C LEU A 165 11.77 -10.42 12.97
N ILE A 166 11.37 -10.61 11.70
CA ILE A 166 12.17 -11.30 10.69
C ILE A 166 13.47 -10.53 10.42
N LEU A 167 13.41 -9.20 10.30
CA LEU A 167 14.59 -8.35 10.14
C LEU A 167 15.53 -8.45 11.35
N CYS A 168 15.00 -8.41 12.57
CA CYS A 168 15.80 -8.54 13.79
C CYS A 168 16.55 -9.89 13.83
N THR A 169 15.86 -10.99 13.57
CA THR A 169 16.47 -12.32 13.55
C THR A 169 17.44 -12.51 12.38
N GLY A 170 17.13 -11.94 11.21
CA GLY A 170 17.99 -11.94 10.04
C GLY A 170 19.31 -11.22 10.28
N VAL A 171 19.27 -9.99 10.81
CA VAL A 171 20.47 -9.21 11.14
C VAL A 171 21.29 -9.89 12.24
N PHE A 172 20.63 -10.49 13.24
CA PHE A 172 21.34 -11.28 14.24
C PHE A 172 22.08 -12.48 13.61
N THR A 173 21.39 -13.23 12.73
CA THR A 173 21.99 -14.39 12.05
C THR A 173 23.15 -13.97 11.16
N MET A 174 23.02 -12.83 10.46
CA MET A 174 24.09 -12.21 9.68
C MET A 174 25.33 -11.89 10.53
N SER A 175 25.15 -11.48 11.79
CA SER A 175 26.28 -11.15 12.69
C SER A 175 27.04 -12.38 13.21
N VAL A 176 26.39 -13.55 13.26
CA VAL A 176 26.96 -14.79 13.80
C VAL A 176 27.52 -15.70 12.71
N THR A 177 26.99 -15.59 11.48
CA THR A 177 27.41 -16.38 10.33
C THR A 177 28.87 -16.11 9.94
N LYS A 178 29.62 -17.20 9.70
CA LYS A 178 31.01 -17.15 9.21
C LYS A 178 31.14 -17.51 7.72
N SER A 179 30.08 -18.05 7.12
CA SER A 179 30.00 -18.43 5.71
C SER A 179 29.64 -17.22 4.85
N THR A 180 30.43 -16.95 3.82
CA THR A 180 30.12 -15.88 2.85
C THR A 180 28.86 -16.17 2.06
N ALA A 181 28.56 -17.44 1.78
CA ALA A 181 27.35 -17.85 1.06
C ALA A 181 26.09 -17.56 1.89
N ASP A 182 26.08 -17.93 3.17
CA ASP A 182 24.95 -17.69 4.08
C ASP A 182 24.75 -16.18 4.30
N PHE A 183 25.85 -15.42 4.39
CA PHE A 183 25.79 -13.96 4.50
C PHE A 183 25.11 -13.32 3.28
N ILE A 184 25.48 -13.75 2.06
CA ILE A 184 24.85 -13.27 0.82
C ILE A 184 23.37 -13.65 0.81
N GLN A 185 23.03 -14.89 1.15
CA GLN A 185 21.65 -15.37 1.18
C GLN A 185 20.77 -14.57 2.15
N ILE A 186 21.26 -14.31 3.37
CA ILE A 186 20.55 -13.51 4.37
C ILE A 186 20.40 -12.06 3.90
N THR A 187 21.43 -11.49 3.28
CA THR A 187 21.39 -10.12 2.76
C THR A 187 20.35 -9.98 1.64
N THR A 188 20.32 -10.94 0.70
CA THR A 188 19.32 -10.98 -0.38
C THR A 188 17.90 -11.10 0.15
N PHE A 189 17.70 -11.75 1.29
CA PHE A 189 16.40 -11.90 1.95
C PHE A 189 15.96 -10.65 2.75
N ILE A 190 16.90 -9.94 3.39
CA ILE A 190 16.60 -8.75 4.20
C ILE A 190 16.15 -7.54 3.35
N ILE A 191 16.72 -7.35 2.16
CA ILE A 191 16.42 -6.17 1.32
C ILE A 191 14.91 -6.08 0.95
N PRO A 192 14.27 -7.14 0.43
CA PRO A 192 12.82 -7.17 0.20
C PRO A 192 12.00 -6.86 1.46
N MET A 193 12.35 -7.44 2.60
CA MET A 193 11.65 -7.24 3.88
C MET A 193 11.64 -5.77 4.32
N VAL A 194 12.73 -5.03 4.09
CA VAL A 194 12.77 -3.59 4.36
C VAL A 194 11.83 -2.83 3.42
N LEU A 195 11.80 -3.20 2.13
CA LEU A 195 10.94 -2.57 1.13
C LEU A 195 9.45 -2.82 1.39
N GLU A 196 9.08 -4.02 1.85
CA GLU A 196 7.71 -4.37 2.24
C GLU A 196 7.17 -3.46 3.35
N ILE A 197 8.00 -3.09 4.34
CA ILE A 197 7.61 -2.15 5.40
C ILE A 197 7.60 -0.71 4.87
N PHE A 198 8.57 -0.36 4.04
CA PHE A 198 8.73 1.01 3.53
C PHE A 198 7.61 1.42 2.57
N LEU A 199 7.17 0.53 1.67
CA LEU A 199 6.22 0.88 0.60
C LEU A 199 4.86 1.38 1.13
N PRO A 200 4.17 0.68 2.04
CA PRO A 200 2.93 1.20 2.62
C PRO A 200 3.11 2.56 3.29
N CYS A 201 4.21 2.77 4.02
CA CYS A 201 4.53 4.04 4.67
C CYS A 201 4.80 5.17 3.66
N TYR A 202 5.46 4.86 2.54
CA TYR A 202 5.70 5.80 1.45
C TYR A 202 4.37 6.22 0.80
N PHE A 203 3.55 5.26 0.38
CA PHE A 203 2.27 5.58 -0.26
C PHE A 203 1.26 6.23 0.70
N GLY A 204 1.25 5.86 1.99
CA GLY A 204 0.45 6.57 2.99
C GLY A 204 0.87 8.03 3.18
N ASN A 205 2.18 8.31 3.09
CA ASN A 205 2.71 9.68 3.10
C ASN A 205 2.34 10.45 1.83
N GLU A 206 2.54 9.86 0.65
CA GLU A 206 2.17 10.49 -0.63
C GLU A 206 0.66 10.79 -0.70
N LEU A 207 -0.19 9.93 -0.14
CA LEU A 207 -1.63 10.17 -0.03
C LEU A 207 -1.93 11.41 0.82
N SER A 208 -1.21 11.58 1.93
CA SER A 208 -1.34 12.75 2.80
C SER A 208 -0.91 14.03 2.07
N ILE A 209 0.23 13.98 1.36
CA ILE A 209 0.73 15.09 0.54
C ILE A 209 -0.26 15.46 -0.55
N ALA A 210 -0.74 14.50 -1.35
CA ALA A 210 -1.71 14.74 -2.41
C ALA A 210 -3.03 15.35 -1.87
N SER A 211 -3.45 14.92 -0.68
CA SER A 211 -4.61 15.51 0.01
C SER A 211 -4.36 16.96 0.46
N SER A 212 -3.15 17.30 0.88
CA SER A 212 -2.79 18.67 1.28
C SER A 212 -2.63 19.59 0.06
N GLU A 213 -2.07 19.06 -1.03
CA GLU A 213 -1.94 19.76 -2.30
C GLU A 213 -3.31 20.12 -2.89
N LEU A 214 -4.32 19.25 -2.72
CA LEU A 214 -5.69 19.54 -3.13
C LEU A 214 -6.21 20.86 -2.53
N THR A 215 -5.99 21.10 -1.23
CA THR A 215 -6.37 22.34 -0.55
C THR A 215 -5.59 23.54 -1.07
N SER A 216 -4.30 23.36 -1.36
CA SER A 216 -3.45 24.39 -1.98
C SER A 216 -3.94 24.76 -3.39
N SER A 217 -4.36 23.78 -4.18
CA SER A 217 -4.91 23.95 -5.52
C SER A 217 -6.25 24.67 -5.53
N MET A 218 -7.10 24.45 -4.52
CA MET A 218 -8.32 25.25 -4.33
C MET A 218 -7.97 26.73 -4.19
N PHE A 219 -6.91 27.05 -3.43
CA PHE A 219 -6.50 28.44 -3.19
C PHE A 219 -5.96 29.11 -4.46
N GLN A 220 -5.26 28.35 -5.30
CA GLN A 220 -4.71 28.80 -6.58
C GLN A 220 -5.75 28.95 -7.70
N SER A 221 -6.97 28.45 -7.52
CA SER A 221 -8.04 28.60 -8.51
C SER A 221 -8.47 30.07 -8.68
N LYS A 222 -9.13 30.42 -9.79
CA LYS A 222 -9.63 31.79 -10.05
C LYS A 222 -10.92 32.14 -9.28
N TRP A 223 -11.07 31.61 -8.08
CA TRP A 223 -12.32 31.72 -7.29
C TRP A 223 -12.66 33.15 -6.86
N ILE A 224 -11.68 34.05 -6.79
CA ILE A 224 -11.87 35.47 -6.48
C ILE A 224 -12.73 36.17 -7.54
N GLU A 225 -12.66 35.74 -8.80
CA GLU A 225 -13.45 36.27 -9.91
C GLU A 225 -14.85 35.64 -9.99
N GLY A 226 -15.10 34.57 -9.22
CA GLY A 226 -16.36 33.82 -9.23
C GLY A 226 -17.51 34.49 -8.46
N ASP A 227 -18.71 33.96 -8.69
CA ASP A 227 -19.94 34.39 -7.99
C ASP A 227 -19.88 34.10 -6.47
N SER A 228 -20.67 34.83 -5.69
CA SER A 228 -20.75 34.71 -4.22
C SER A 228 -21.03 33.27 -3.77
N LYS A 229 -21.86 32.54 -4.52
CA LYS A 229 -22.15 31.11 -4.24
C LYS A 229 -20.90 30.23 -4.37
N LEU A 230 -20.11 30.41 -5.43
CA LEU A 230 -18.86 29.69 -5.64
C LEU A 230 -17.86 29.99 -4.53
N LYS A 231 -17.67 31.29 -4.20
CA LYS A 231 -16.74 31.73 -3.15
C LYS A 231 -17.05 31.11 -1.79
N LYS A 232 -18.32 31.18 -1.35
CA LYS A 232 -18.75 30.61 -0.07
C LYS A 232 -18.55 29.10 -0.02
N THR A 233 -18.95 28.40 -1.08
CA THR A 233 -18.85 26.93 -1.15
C THR A 233 -17.40 26.47 -1.18
N LEU A 234 -16.53 27.17 -1.92
CA LEU A 234 -15.12 26.84 -1.97
C LEU A 234 -14.43 27.09 -0.62
N MET A 235 -14.74 28.18 0.07
CA MET A 235 -14.22 28.41 1.43
C MET A 235 -14.64 27.32 2.42
N ILE A 236 -15.91 26.90 2.39
CA ILE A 236 -16.39 25.77 3.20
C ILE A 236 -15.62 24.51 2.83
N PHE A 237 -15.41 24.26 1.54
CA PHE A 237 -14.71 23.07 1.06
C PHE A 237 -13.22 23.08 1.47
N MET A 238 -12.54 24.24 1.42
CA MET A 238 -11.18 24.40 1.93
C MET A 238 -11.12 24.08 3.43
N GLU A 239 -12.02 24.63 4.24
CA GLU A 239 -12.03 24.38 5.69
C GLU A 239 -12.34 22.91 6.01
N CYS A 240 -13.22 22.27 5.25
CA CYS A 240 -13.52 20.83 5.39
C CYS A 240 -12.30 19.93 5.08
N ASN A 241 -11.39 20.41 4.22
CA ASN A 241 -10.17 19.70 3.79
C ASN A 241 -8.89 20.25 4.39
N ARG A 242 -9.00 21.10 5.42
CA ARG A 242 -7.85 21.62 6.14
C ARG A 242 -7.04 20.51 6.83
N LYS A 243 -7.71 19.42 7.20
CA LYS A 243 -7.05 18.19 7.65
C LYS A 243 -6.85 17.27 6.46
N GLU A 244 -5.59 16.91 6.22
CA GLU A 244 -5.21 15.95 5.19
C GLU A 244 -5.77 14.54 5.48
N LEU A 245 -5.99 13.78 4.42
CA LEU A 245 -6.38 12.37 4.49
C LEU A 245 -5.17 11.54 4.95
N ARG A 246 -5.24 11.03 6.18
CA ARG A 246 -4.22 10.16 6.78
C ARG A 246 -4.77 8.76 7.00
N LEU A 247 -3.91 7.76 6.82
CA LEU A 247 -4.19 6.37 7.17
C LEU A 247 -3.58 6.05 8.54
N THR A 248 -4.39 5.53 9.47
CA THR A 248 -3.99 5.22 10.86
C THR A 248 -4.26 3.76 11.28
N ALA A 249 -3.27 2.88 11.22
CA ALA A 249 -3.40 1.54 11.77
C ALA A 249 -3.87 1.54 13.24
N LEU A 250 -4.90 0.71 13.53
CA LEU A 250 -5.52 0.56 14.85
C LEU A 250 -6.00 1.88 15.50
N GLY A 251 -6.14 2.94 14.70
CA GLY A 251 -6.50 4.28 15.18
C GLY A 251 -5.39 5.03 15.92
N TRP A 252 -4.20 4.44 16.09
CA TRP A 252 -3.10 5.01 16.88
C TRP A 252 -1.80 5.20 16.09
N PHE A 253 -1.57 4.43 15.03
CA PHE A 253 -0.32 4.43 14.28
C PHE A 253 -0.52 4.99 12.87
N GLU A 254 -0.04 6.21 12.62
CA GLU A 254 -0.05 6.77 11.27
C GLU A 254 0.87 5.98 10.34
N ILE A 255 0.34 5.52 9.22
CA ILE A 255 1.10 4.84 8.16
C ILE A 255 1.78 5.92 7.32
N ASN A 256 2.96 6.36 7.75
CA ASN A 256 3.74 7.39 7.08
C ASN A 256 5.26 7.21 7.27
N ILE A 257 6.07 7.93 6.47
CA ILE A 257 7.54 7.89 6.53
C ILE A 257 8.10 8.29 7.91
N PRO A 258 7.54 9.30 8.62
CA PRO A 258 7.94 9.59 10.00
C PRO A 258 7.82 8.40 10.94
N THR A 259 6.76 7.59 10.87
CA THR A 259 6.61 6.37 11.69
C THR A 259 7.65 5.31 11.34
N PHE A 260 8.05 5.20 10.07
CA PHE A 260 9.14 4.31 9.65
C PHE A 260 10.51 4.76 10.18
N THR A 261 10.76 6.07 10.19
CA THR A 261 12.07 6.65 10.56
C THR A 261 12.22 6.99 12.04
N ASN A 262 11.12 7.27 12.74
CA ASN A 262 11.11 7.65 14.15
C ASN A 262 10.30 6.64 14.97
N THR A 263 10.90 6.12 16.04
CA THR A 263 10.24 5.33 17.09
C THR A 263 9.37 6.18 18.03
N ARG A 264 9.19 7.48 17.75
CA ARG A 264 8.33 8.35 18.55
C ARG A 264 6.89 8.18 18.10
N CYS A 265 6.11 7.51 18.93
CA CYS A 265 4.66 7.44 18.83
C CYS A 265 4.10 8.86 18.91
N ASN A 266 3.83 9.49 17.77
CA ASN A 266 3.07 10.74 17.72
C ASN A 266 1.64 10.35 18.07
N ARG A 267 1.23 10.67 19.31
CA ARG A 267 -0.14 10.49 19.78
C ARG A 267 -1.06 11.36 18.93
N SER A 268 -1.66 10.79 17.89
CA SER A 268 -2.66 11.48 17.10
C SER A 268 -3.90 11.67 17.98
N GLU A 269 -4.16 12.91 18.40
CA GLU A 269 -5.37 13.25 19.14
C GLU A 269 -6.59 12.89 18.28
N HIS A 270 -7.37 11.93 18.77
CA HIS A 270 -8.64 11.53 18.19
C HIS A 270 -9.55 12.75 17.99
N LYS A 271 -9.82 13.09 16.73
CA LYS A 271 -11.20 13.32 16.29
C LYS A 271 -11.41 12.60 14.97
N ALA A 272 -12.11 11.48 15.10
CA ALA A 272 -12.69 10.71 14.04
C ALA A 272 -13.28 11.62 12.95
N ILE A 273 -13.01 11.26 11.70
CA ILE A 273 -14.04 11.18 10.68
C ILE A 273 -14.83 12.49 10.52
N CYS A 274 -14.29 13.41 9.71
CA CYS A 274 -15.04 14.52 9.12
C CYS A 274 -16.05 13.97 8.06
N VAL A 275 -16.91 13.03 8.45
CA VAL A 275 -18.08 12.53 7.68
C VAL A 275 -19.36 13.19 8.19
N HIS A 276 -19.36 13.72 9.42
CA HIS A 276 -20.59 14.29 10.01
C HIS A 276 -20.85 15.77 9.70
N ASN A 277 -19.86 16.55 9.25
CA ASN A 277 -20.06 18.00 9.03
C ASN A 277 -20.48 18.39 7.60
N LEU A 278 -20.51 17.45 6.66
CA LEU A 278 -20.95 17.74 5.28
C LEU A 278 -22.46 17.50 5.07
N THR A 279 -23.13 16.71 5.91
CA THR A 279 -24.59 16.55 5.84
C THR A 279 -25.33 17.81 6.30
N VAL A 280 -24.66 18.70 7.05
CA VAL A 280 -25.27 19.94 7.58
C VAL A 280 -24.98 21.16 6.70
N CYS A 281 -24.05 21.09 5.74
CA CYS A 281 -23.70 22.24 4.88
C CYS A 281 -24.36 22.22 3.49
N VAL A 282 -25.11 21.17 3.13
CA VAL A 282 -25.74 21.01 1.80
C VAL A 282 -27.25 20.71 1.89
N THR A 283 -27.86 20.95 3.04
CA THR A 283 -29.32 21.06 3.22
C THR A 283 -29.63 22.44 3.73
#